data_AF-A0A6J4VUP3-F1
#
_entry.id   AF-A0A6J4VUP3-F1
#
_cell.length_a   1.000
_cell.length_b   1.000
_cell.length_c   1.000
_cell.angle_alpha   90.00
_cell.angle_beta   90.00
_cell.angle_gamma   90.00
#
_symmetry.space_group_name_H-M   'P 1'
#
loop_
_entity.id
_entity.type
_entity.pdbx_description
1 polymer ?
#
loop_
_entity_poly.entity_id
_entity_poly.type
_entity_poly.pdbx_seq_one_letter_code
_entity_poly.pdbx_strand_id
1 'polypeptide(L)'
;MRHAHGRFVDAGGTVVAVGQGTPKHAADFVAALNLPYPVLADPARRAYATYGLMEGDAKAFLNGETGRAIVRALVGGARGGRVVGNVRQLPGAFLIDGSGTVRYARPGRHASDTPSSEELLVALTGIG
;
A
#
# COMPACT_ATOMS: atom_id res chain seq x y z
N MET A 1 0.23 2.65 -10.12
CA MET A 1 -0.97 1.79 -10.16
C MET A 1 -2.14 2.42 -10.89
N ARG A 2 -2.74 3.54 -10.44
CA ARG A 2 -3.92 4.15 -11.13
C ARG A 2 -3.73 4.36 -12.65
N HIS A 3 -2.66 5.01 -13.06
CA HIS A 3 -2.39 5.30 -14.48
C HIS A 3 -2.05 4.06 -15.33
N ALA A 4 -1.58 2.98 -14.69
CA ALA A 4 -1.18 1.75 -15.36
C ALA A 4 -2.24 0.64 -15.24
N HIS A 5 -3.41 0.92 -14.67
CA HIS A 5 -4.42 -0.10 -14.37
C HIS A 5 -4.83 -0.90 -15.60
N GLY A 6 -5.07 -0.24 -16.75
CA GLY A 6 -5.41 -0.92 -18.00
C GLY A 6 -4.38 -1.96 -18.39
N ARG A 7 -3.08 -1.65 -18.27
CA ARG A 7 -2.00 -2.58 -18.59
C ARG A 7 -1.95 -3.80 -17.67
N PHE A 8 -2.34 -3.66 -16.41
CA PHE A 8 -2.47 -4.83 -15.53
C PHE A 8 -3.62 -5.73 -15.97
N VAL A 9 -4.76 -5.13 -16.33
CA VAL A 9 -5.92 -5.88 -16.86
C VAL A 9 -5.60 -6.57 -18.18
N ASP A 10 -4.93 -5.88 -19.10
CA ASP A 10 -4.50 -6.44 -20.39
C ASP A 10 -3.52 -7.61 -20.23
N ALA A 11 -2.71 -7.58 -19.16
CA ALA A 11 -1.83 -8.68 -18.78
C ALA A 11 -2.53 -9.79 -17.97
N GLY A 12 -3.85 -9.77 -17.86
CA GLY A 12 -4.65 -10.77 -17.12
C GLY A 12 -4.65 -10.60 -15.59
N GLY A 13 -4.08 -9.50 -15.08
CA GLY A 13 -3.99 -9.20 -13.66
C GLY A 13 -5.17 -8.39 -13.14
N THR A 14 -5.49 -8.56 -11.85
CA THR A 14 -6.42 -7.69 -11.11
C THR A 14 -5.65 -6.93 -10.04
N VAL A 15 -5.85 -5.62 -9.97
CA VAL A 15 -5.25 -4.77 -8.93
C VAL A 15 -6.20 -4.65 -7.75
N VAL A 16 -5.70 -4.88 -6.53
CA VAL A 16 -6.41 -4.62 -5.28
C VAL A 16 -5.45 -3.92 -4.33
N ALA A 17 -5.89 -2.83 -3.70
CA ALA A 17 -5.12 -2.17 -2.65
C ALA A 17 -5.67 -2.55 -1.27
N VAL A 18 -4.79 -2.60 -0.26
CA VAL A 18 -5.18 -2.84 1.14
C VAL A 18 -4.69 -1.67 1.98
N GLY A 19 -5.58 -1.09 2.79
CA GLY A 19 -5.29 0.05 3.65
C GLY A 19 -5.78 -0.17 5.08
N GLN A 20 -5.17 0.52 6.04
CA GLN A 20 -5.50 0.42 7.47
C GLN A 20 -6.77 1.18 7.88
N GLY A 21 -7.45 1.80 6.92
CA GLY A 21 -8.66 2.58 7.16
C GLY A 21 -9.86 1.70 7.52
N THR A 22 -10.98 2.35 7.84
CA THR A 22 -12.28 1.68 7.92
C THR A 22 -12.83 1.47 6.50
N PRO A 23 -13.86 0.64 6.30
CA PRO A 23 -14.54 0.52 5.01
C PRO A 23 -15.02 1.87 4.46
N LYS A 24 -15.49 2.77 5.34
CA LYS A 24 -15.84 4.15 4.97
C LYS A 24 -14.64 4.93 4.45
N HIS A 25 -13.50 4.91 5.14
CA HIS A 25 -12.29 5.59 4.67
C HIS A 25 -11.82 5.05 3.30
N ALA A 26 -11.90 3.74 3.08
CA ALA A 26 -11.55 3.12 1.81
C ALA A 26 -12.49 3.57 0.69
N ALA A 27 -13.81 3.58 0.93
CA ALA A 27 -14.80 4.06 -0.03
C ALA A 27 -14.61 5.54 -0.37
N ASP A 28 -14.44 6.39 0.65
CA ASP A 28 -14.19 7.82 0.48
C ASP A 28 -12.89 8.05 -0.34
N PHE A 29 -11.85 7.24 -0.11
CA PHE A 29 -10.58 7.33 -0.84
C PHE A 29 -10.69 6.90 -2.30
N VAL A 30 -11.41 5.81 -2.58
CA VAL A 30 -11.71 5.36 -3.96
C VAL A 30 -12.45 6.44 -4.72
N ALA A 31 -13.48 7.04 -4.12
CA ALA A 31 -14.26 8.10 -4.73
C ALA A 31 -13.43 9.38 -4.95
N ALA A 32 -12.69 9.83 -3.93
CA ALA A 32 -11.91 11.07 -4.00
C ALA A 32 -10.81 11.01 -5.09
N LEU A 33 -10.21 9.84 -5.32
CA LEU A 33 -9.13 9.66 -6.29
C LEU A 33 -9.55 9.00 -7.60
N ASN A 34 -10.85 8.73 -7.78
CA ASN A 34 -11.42 7.99 -8.90
C ASN A 34 -10.59 6.73 -9.23
N LEU A 35 -10.37 5.89 -8.21
CA LEU A 35 -9.54 4.70 -8.38
C LEU A 35 -10.27 3.64 -9.21
N PRO A 36 -9.62 3.06 -10.24
CA PRO A 36 -10.24 2.05 -11.10
C PRO A 36 -10.20 0.64 -10.50
N TYR A 37 -9.80 0.51 -9.23
CA TYR A 37 -9.68 -0.76 -8.50
C TYR A 37 -10.14 -0.60 -7.05
N PRO A 38 -10.56 -1.71 -6.41
CA PRO A 38 -11.01 -1.68 -5.03
C PRO A 38 -9.86 -1.43 -4.03
N VAL A 39 -10.23 -0.82 -2.92
CA VAL A 39 -9.38 -0.67 -1.72
C VAL A 39 -10.06 -1.43 -0.58
N LEU A 40 -9.41 -2.47 -0.08
CA LEU A 40 -9.87 -3.24 1.07
C LEU A 40 -9.41 -2.58 2.37
N ALA A 41 -10.31 -2.55 3.34
CA ALA A 41 -10.06 -2.02 4.67
C ALA A 41 -9.58 -3.14 5.61
N ASP A 42 -8.41 -2.98 6.20
CA ASP A 42 -7.84 -3.87 7.22
C ASP A 42 -7.43 -3.07 8.47
N PRO A 43 -8.41 -2.57 9.26
CA PRO A 43 -8.13 -1.75 10.44
C PRO A 43 -7.38 -2.53 11.53
N ALA A 44 -7.53 -3.86 11.57
CA ALA A 44 -6.83 -4.74 12.50
C ALA A 44 -5.42 -5.14 12.03
N ARG A 45 -5.01 -4.70 10.82
CA ARG A 45 -3.71 -4.98 10.20
C ARG A 45 -3.39 -6.48 10.08
N ARG A 46 -4.41 -7.33 9.96
CA ARG A 46 -4.24 -8.79 9.88
C ARG A 46 -3.56 -9.20 8.57
N ALA A 47 -3.91 -8.57 7.45
CA ALA A 47 -3.27 -8.83 6.17
C ALA A 47 -1.79 -8.46 6.22
N TYR A 48 -1.44 -7.31 6.81
CA TYR A 48 -0.04 -6.92 6.98
C TYR A 48 0.75 -7.96 7.78
N ALA A 49 0.22 -8.43 8.91
CA ALA A 49 0.86 -9.47 9.71
C ALA A 49 0.99 -10.81 8.95
N THR A 50 -0.07 -11.26 8.28
CA THR A 50 -0.08 -12.52 7.50
C THR A 50 0.94 -12.48 6.34
N TYR A 51 1.11 -11.33 5.70
CA TYR A 51 2.04 -11.14 4.59
C TYR A 51 3.46 -10.74 5.05
N GLY A 52 3.75 -10.80 6.35
CA GLY A 52 5.07 -10.50 6.90
C GLY A 52 5.47 -9.02 6.81
N LEU A 53 4.51 -8.12 6.58
CA LEU A 53 4.74 -6.68 6.57
C LEU A 53 4.75 -6.16 8.00
N MET A 54 5.94 -6.11 8.61
CA MET A 54 6.11 -5.62 9.97
C MET A 54 6.16 -4.09 10.03
N GLU A 55 6.18 -3.55 11.25
CA GLU A 55 6.39 -2.12 11.46
C GLU A 55 7.89 -1.78 11.35
N GLY A 56 8.24 -0.72 10.62
CA GLY A 56 9.61 -0.24 10.52
C GLY A 56 10.15 0.29 11.85
N ASP A 57 11.48 0.35 12.02
CA ASP A 57 12.12 0.75 13.28
C ASP A 57 11.68 2.15 13.74
N ALA A 58 11.28 2.25 15.02
CA ALA A 58 10.85 3.49 15.67
C ALA A 58 11.98 4.53 15.64
N LYS A 59 13.22 4.06 15.79
CA LYS A 59 14.41 4.92 15.87
C LYS A 59 14.69 5.61 14.55
N ALA A 60 14.33 5.00 13.41
CA ALA A 60 14.45 5.64 12.10
C ALA A 60 13.53 6.87 11.95
N PHE A 61 12.38 6.88 12.63
CA PHE A 61 11.48 8.04 12.66
C PHE A 61 11.91 9.12 13.65
N LEU A 62 12.67 8.78 14.68
CA LEU A 62 13.13 9.73 15.70
C LEU A 62 14.40 10.50 15.28
N ASN A 63 15.21 9.93 14.38
CA ASN A 63 16.57 10.41 14.09
C ASN A 63 16.74 11.14 12.75
N GLY A 64 15.68 11.33 11.94
CA GLY A 64 15.77 11.94 10.60
C GLY A 64 14.87 13.17 10.42
N GLU A 65 15.28 14.10 9.55
CA GLU A 65 14.48 15.30 9.19
C GLU A 65 13.06 14.94 8.68
N THR A 66 12.91 13.76 8.10
CA THR A 66 11.64 13.14 7.67
C THR A 66 10.67 12.90 8.84
N GLY A 67 11.17 12.55 10.01
CA GLY A 67 10.37 12.36 11.23
C GLY A 67 9.68 13.65 11.68
N ARG A 68 10.39 14.77 11.57
CA ARG A 68 9.83 16.10 11.86
C ARG A 68 8.74 16.49 10.86
N ALA A 69 8.87 16.12 9.58
CA ALA A 69 7.82 16.37 8.58
C ALA A 69 6.55 15.55 8.86
N ILE A 70 6.70 14.29 9.28
CA ILE A 70 5.57 13.42 9.65
C ILE A 70 4.91 13.89 10.95
N VAL A 71 5.69 14.25 11.97
CA VAL A 71 5.16 14.85 13.21
C VAL A 71 4.47 16.19 12.93
N ARG A 72 5.04 17.04 12.06
CA ARG A 72 4.38 18.29 11.64
C ARG A 72 3.11 18.04 10.84
N ALA A 73 3.03 16.99 10.02
CA ALA A 73 1.81 16.62 9.32
C ALA A 73 0.73 16.06 10.29
N LEU A 74 1.16 15.37 11.35
CA LEU A 74 0.29 14.84 12.41
C LEU A 74 -0.24 15.94 13.35
N VAL A 75 0.62 16.88 13.76
CA VAL A 75 0.29 17.99 14.68
C VAL A 75 -0.37 19.16 13.94
N GLY A 76 0.06 19.43 12.71
CA GLY A 76 -0.38 20.56 11.91
C GLY A 76 -1.73 20.38 11.23
N GLY A 77 -2.43 19.26 11.45
CA GLY A 77 -3.74 18.97 10.85
C GLY A 77 -3.70 19.27 9.36
N ALA A 78 -2.92 18.51 8.59
CA ALA A 78 -2.80 18.71 7.15
C ALA A 78 -4.20 18.87 6.54
N ARG A 79 -4.39 19.98 5.82
CA ARG A 79 -5.64 20.46 5.17
C ARG A 79 -6.16 19.49 4.08
N GLY A 80 -6.24 18.21 4.37
CA GLY A 80 -6.58 17.13 3.44
C GLY A 80 -6.75 15.74 4.07
N GLY A 81 -6.93 15.63 5.39
CA GLY A 81 -7.33 14.38 6.06
C GLY A 81 -6.43 13.98 7.22
N ARG A 82 -7.03 13.48 8.32
CA ARG A 82 -6.29 12.87 9.43
C ARG A 82 -5.41 11.75 8.87
N VAL A 83 -4.16 11.67 9.33
CA VAL A 83 -3.35 10.46 9.10
C VAL A 83 -4.07 9.31 9.80
N VAL A 84 -4.70 8.44 9.02
CA VAL A 84 -5.39 7.26 9.51
C VAL A 84 -4.42 6.09 9.45
N GLY A 85 -4.16 5.47 10.60
CA GLY A 85 -3.33 4.27 10.72
C GLY A 85 -1.93 4.52 11.29
N ASN A 86 -1.17 3.43 11.43
CA ASN A 86 0.20 3.41 11.89
C ASN A 86 1.15 3.82 10.74
N VAL A 87 1.79 4.97 10.89
CA VAL A 87 2.78 5.52 9.95
C VAL A 87 4.05 4.67 9.81
N ARG A 88 4.30 3.77 10.78
CA ARG A 88 5.44 2.85 10.76
C ARG A 88 5.15 1.57 10.00
N GLN A 89 3.90 1.30 9.67
CA GLN A 89 3.53 0.09 8.94
C GLN A 89 4.23 0.08 7.58
N LEU A 90 5.03 -0.97 7.32
CA LEU A 90 5.72 -1.09 6.05
C LEU A 90 4.73 -1.45 4.93
N PRO A 91 4.88 -0.85 3.73
CA PRO A 91 4.12 -1.24 2.56
C PRO A 91 4.67 -2.55 1.98
N GLY A 92 3.95 -3.10 1.02
CA GLY A 92 4.43 -4.22 0.21
C GLY A 92 3.55 -4.44 -1.01
N ALA A 93 4.06 -5.19 -1.97
CA ALA A 93 3.29 -5.67 -3.10
C ALA A 93 3.50 -7.18 -3.27
N PHE A 94 2.42 -7.85 -3.66
CA PHE A 94 2.38 -9.28 -3.84
C PHE A 94 1.62 -9.60 -5.12
N LEU A 95 2.07 -10.62 -5.85
CA LEU A 95 1.30 -11.18 -6.96
C LEU A 95 0.85 -12.58 -6.54
N ILE A 96 -0.46 -12.78 -6.66
CA ILE A 96 -1.15 -14.00 -6.24
C ILE A 96 -1.77 -14.59 -7.50
N ASP A 97 -1.54 -15.87 -7.75
CA ASP A 97 -2.11 -16.55 -8.91
C ASP A 97 -3.55 -17.02 -8.67
N GLY A 98 -4.17 -17.62 -9.69
CA GLY A 98 -5.54 -18.14 -9.62
C GLY A 98 -5.74 -19.29 -8.61
N SER A 99 -4.67 -19.91 -8.13
CA SER A 99 -4.72 -20.92 -7.06
C SER A 99 -4.67 -20.31 -5.65
N GLY A 100 -4.48 -18.99 -5.56
CA GLY A 100 -4.28 -18.29 -4.29
C GLY A 100 -2.85 -18.35 -3.78
N THR A 101 -1.88 -18.74 -4.60
CA THR A 101 -0.48 -18.84 -4.17
C THR A 101 0.27 -17.54 -4.50
N VAL A 102 1.08 -17.07 -3.54
CA VAL A 102 1.98 -15.92 -3.75
C VAL A 102 3.14 -16.35 -4.66
N ARG A 103 3.23 -15.73 -5.84
CA ARG A 103 4.29 -15.97 -6.83
C ARG A 103 5.36 -14.88 -6.86
N TYR A 104 5.03 -13.71 -6.35
CA TYR A 104 5.96 -12.61 -6.13
C TYR A 104 5.63 -11.93 -4.81
N ALA A 105 6.67 -11.60 -4.03
CA ALA A 105 6.55 -10.89 -2.78
C ALA A 105 7.65 -9.84 -2.68
N ARG A 106 7.24 -8.58 -2.48
CA ARG A 106 8.18 -7.48 -2.29
C ARG A 106 7.74 -6.61 -1.11
N PRO A 107 8.20 -6.96 0.11
CA PRO A 107 8.07 -6.11 1.27
C PRO A 107 8.88 -4.82 1.10
N GLY A 108 8.32 -3.69 1.50
CA GLY A 108 9.03 -2.41 1.56
C GLY A 108 9.92 -2.31 2.79
N ARG A 109 11.07 -1.65 2.68
CA ARG A 109 12.00 -1.44 3.80
C ARG A 109 11.71 -0.19 4.62
N HIS A 110 10.97 0.76 4.05
CA HIS A 110 10.50 1.99 4.69
C HIS A 110 9.14 2.42 4.12
N ALA A 111 8.49 3.41 4.74
CA ALA A 111 7.11 3.82 4.42
C ALA A 111 6.87 4.25 2.96
N SER A 112 7.91 4.68 2.25
CA SER A 112 7.87 5.07 0.83
C SER A 112 8.43 4.01 -0.14
N ASP A 113 8.90 2.87 0.36
CA ASP A 113 9.52 1.82 -0.46
C ASP A 113 8.46 0.95 -1.14
N THR A 114 7.94 1.43 -2.27
CA THR A 114 6.90 0.74 -3.05
C THR A 114 7.43 0.40 -4.45
N PRO A 115 7.04 -0.75 -5.03
CA PRO A 115 7.43 -1.10 -6.39
C PRO A 115 6.78 -0.20 -7.43
N SER A 116 7.52 0.04 -8.49
CA SER A 116 7.00 0.75 -9.65
C SER A 116 5.93 -0.10 -10.37
N SER A 117 5.08 0.54 -11.16
CA SER A 117 4.10 -0.21 -11.96
C SER A 117 4.76 -1.08 -13.02
N GLU A 118 5.90 -0.64 -13.58
CA GLU A 118 6.67 -1.46 -14.53
C GLU A 118 7.27 -2.71 -13.89
N GLU A 119 7.84 -2.58 -12.67
CA GLU A 119 8.40 -3.72 -11.92
C GLU A 119 7.35 -4.81 -11.70
N LEU A 120 6.14 -4.41 -11.29
CA LEU A 120 5.04 -5.35 -11.08
C LEU A 120 4.50 -5.93 -12.39
N LEU A 121 4.46 -5.17 -13.48
CA LEU A 121 4.01 -5.67 -14.78
C LEU A 121 4.97 -6.72 -15.33
N VAL A 122 6.29 -6.48 -15.24
CA VAL A 122 7.30 -7.47 -15.64
C VAL A 122 7.18 -8.75 -14.81
N ALA A 123 7.02 -8.60 -13.49
CA ALA A 123 6.82 -9.74 -12.61
C ALA A 123 5.52 -10.50 -12.94
N LEU A 124 4.42 -9.80 -13.23
CA LEU A 124 3.14 -10.39 -13.59
C LEU A 124 3.23 -11.25 -14.85
N THR A 125 3.85 -10.73 -15.91
CA THR A 125 4.02 -11.48 -17.17
C THR A 125 4.91 -12.71 -17.04
N GLY A 126 5.72 -12.79 -15.97
CA GLY A 126 6.55 -13.95 -15.65
C GLY A 126 5.80 -15.03 -14.86
N ILE A 127 4.59 -14.74 -14.39
CA ILE A 127 3.72 -15.68 -13.67
C ILE A 127 2.76 -16.26 -14.70
N GLY A 128 3.20 -17.31 -15.39
CA GLY A 128 2.37 -18.11 -16.30
C GLY A 128 1.29 -18.88 -15.57
#